data_AF-A0A7C6U6B4-F1
#
_entry.id   AF-A0A7C6U6B4-F1
#
_cell.length_a   1.000
_cell.length_b   1.000
_cell.length_c   1.000
_cell.angle_alpha   90.00
_cell.angle_beta   90.00
_cell.angle_gamma   90.00
#
_symmetry.space_group_name_H-M   'P 1'
#
loop_
_entity.id
_entity.type
_entity.pdbx_description
1 polymer ?
#
loop_
_entity_poly.entity_id
_entity_poly.type
_entity_poly.pdbx_seq_one_letter_code
_entity_poly.pdbx_strand_id
1 'polypeptide(L)'
;MSKNDLNIEINDVVVLANNESVLETFTGFEIVEPIGKGYFTITNRRLIYYATFRDKLSNSIAVRECSLEDVGVISSEYGKRTNKLQKTIGFIIFLLGLALVLYGISNFVIKKVPYGLEALIAGGVFFLAGLIVVVTSKRKMFSLEVFTNTSQSNFVSLTSDHFQSPSRGRIKIKPNRETGSMIKALGKYVLEAKARKY
;
A
#
# COMPACT_ATOMS: atom_id res chain seq x y z
N MET A 1 -4.16 15.17 -20.28
CA MET A 1 -5.25 15.91 -19.62
C MET A 1 -6.58 15.37 -20.15
N SER A 2 -7.52 15.08 -19.23
CA SER A 2 -8.96 14.80 -19.39
C SER A 2 -9.43 13.48 -20.04
N LYS A 3 -10.06 12.64 -19.21
CA LYS A 3 -11.45 12.20 -19.40
C LYS A 3 -12.03 11.73 -18.05
N ASN A 4 -12.86 12.60 -17.48
CA ASN A 4 -13.69 12.39 -16.28
C ASN A 4 -12.91 12.08 -15.00
N ASP A 5 -12.21 13.05 -14.44
CA ASP A 5 -12.11 13.07 -12.98
C ASP A 5 -13.49 13.47 -12.47
N LEU A 6 -14.20 12.51 -11.85
CA LEU A 6 -15.41 12.81 -11.08
C LEU A 6 -14.93 13.71 -9.94
N ASN A 7 -15.07 15.02 -10.11
CA ASN A 7 -14.77 16.00 -9.09
C ASN A 7 -15.95 15.96 -8.12
N ILE A 8 -15.89 15.03 -7.17
CA ILE A 8 -16.97 14.76 -6.23
C ILE A 8 -16.73 15.63 -5.02
N GLU A 9 -17.63 16.59 -4.84
CA GLU A 9 -17.66 17.39 -3.65
C GLU A 9 -18.30 16.58 -2.52
N ILE A 10 -17.89 16.84 -1.28
CA ILE A 10 -18.48 16.16 -0.12
C ILE A 10 -19.99 16.33 -0.06
N ASN A 11 -20.51 17.47 -0.53
CA ASN A 11 -21.94 17.79 -0.54
C ASN A 11 -22.75 16.87 -1.47
N ASP A 12 -22.10 16.23 -2.44
CA ASP A 12 -22.75 15.25 -3.33
C ASP A 12 -22.90 13.88 -2.66
N VAL A 13 -22.23 13.67 -1.52
CA VAL A 13 -22.06 12.35 -0.90
C VAL A 13 -22.65 12.30 0.51
N VAL A 14 -22.55 13.38 1.28
CA VAL A 14 -23.01 13.45 2.67
C VAL A 14 -23.67 14.79 2.95
N VAL A 15 -24.81 14.75 3.65
CA VAL A 15 -25.46 15.94 4.18
C VAL A 15 -24.80 16.34 5.50
N LEU A 16 -24.28 17.56 5.57
CA LEU A 16 -23.67 18.13 6.77
C LEU A 16 -24.74 18.57 7.77
N ALA A 17 -24.50 18.34 9.06
CA ALA A 17 -25.39 18.79 10.13
C ALA A 17 -25.31 20.32 10.32
N ASN A 18 -26.29 20.91 11.00
CA ASN A 18 -26.28 22.34 11.31
C ASN A 18 -25.01 22.72 12.11
N ASN A 19 -24.29 23.75 11.66
CA ASN A 19 -22.98 24.20 12.16
C ASN A 19 -21.84 23.18 12.01
N GLU A 20 -22.00 22.16 11.17
CA GLU A 20 -20.91 21.31 10.76
C GLU A 20 -20.13 21.98 9.62
N SER A 21 -18.81 22.09 9.78
CA SER A 21 -17.92 22.69 8.79
C SER A 21 -16.81 21.72 8.42
N VAL A 22 -16.49 21.69 7.12
CA VAL A 22 -15.36 20.93 6.60
C VAL A 22 -14.08 21.64 7.01
N LEU A 23 -13.19 20.90 7.67
CA LEU A 23 -11.88 21.40 8.09
C LEU A 23 -10.83 21.10 7.03
N GLU A 24 -10.84 19.87 6.49
CA GLU A 24 -9.86 19.43 5.49
C GLU A 24 -10.40 18.24 4.68
N THR A 25 -10.05 18.19 3.40
CA THR A 25 -10.37 17.07 2.51
C THR A 25 -9.10 16.54 1.85
N PHE A 26 -8.75 15.32 2.19
CA PHE A 26 -7.68 14.57 1.54
C PHE A 26 -8.24 13.79 0.36
N THR A 27 -7.83 14.20 -0.84
CA THR A 27 -8.17 13.53 -2.09
C THR A 27 -7.11 12.52 -2.48
N GLY A 28 -7.52 11.53 -3.28
CA GLY A 28 -6.65 11.07 -4.36
C GLY A 28 -5.83 9.82 -4.09
N PHE A 29 -6.20 8.95 -3.16
CA PHE A 29 -5.68 7.59 -3.21
C PHE A 29 -6.48 6.74 -4.22
N GLU A 30 -5.77 6.17 -5.19
CA GLU A 30 -6.33 5.29 -6.21
C GLU A 30 -6.67 3.95 -5.58
N ILE A 31 -7.93 3.52 -5.69
CA ILE A 31 -8.37 2.20 -5.26
C ILE A 31 -8.18 1.25 -6.44
N VAL A 32 -7.53 0.11 -6.18
CA VAL A 32 -7.19 -0.88 -7.21
C VAL A 32 -8.34 -1.84 -7.47
N GLU A 33 -9.08 -2.22 -6.42
CA GLU A 33 -10.10 -3.26 -6.50
C GLU A 33 -11.20 -3.01 -5.45
N PRO A 34 -12.41 -2.59 -5.85
CA PRO A 34 -12.80 -2.17 -7.21
C PRO A 34 -12.06 -0.89 -7.65
N ILE A 35 -11.86 -0.69 -8.96
CA ILE A 35 -11.15 0.49 -9.49
C ILE A 35 -11.91 1.76 -9.08
N GLY A 36 -11.22 2.70 -8.46
CA GLY A 36 -11.88 3.87 -7.91
C GLY A 36 -10.96 4.94 -7.36
N LYS A 37 -11.57 5.94 -6.73
CA LYS A 37 -10.89 6.98 -5.96
C LYS A 37 -11.45 7.02 -4.57
N GLY A 38 -10.58 7.15 -3.57
CA GLY A 38 -10.96 7.34 -2.19
C GLY A 38 -10.65 8.75 -1.71
N TYR A 39 -11.42 9.16 -0.72
CA TYR A 39 -11.41 10.48 -0.13
C TYR A 39 -11.56 10.34 1.40
N PHE A 40 -10.85 11.19 2.13
CA PHE A 40 -11.11 11.43 3.55
C PHE A 40 -11.47 12.89 3.73
N THR A 41 -12.58 13.15 4.41
CA THR A 41 -12.92 14.50 4.85
C THR A 41 -13.06 14.53 6.36
N ILE A 42 -12.45 15.53 6.96
CA ILE A 42 -12.53 15.80 8.39
C ILE A 42 -13.41 17.03 8.56
N THR A 43 -14.48 16.87 9.33
CA THR A 43 -15.31 18.00 9.77
C THR A 43 -14.99 18.34 11.23
N ASN A 44 -15.60 19.39 11.77
CA ASN A 44 -15.57 19.68 13.21
C ASN A 44 -16.37 18.67 14.06
N ARG A 45 -17.04 17.66 13.46
CA ARG A 45 -17.87 16.68 14.18
C ARG A 45 -17.52 15.22 13.90
N ARG A 46 -17.19 14.87 12.67
CA ARG A 46 -16.97 13.48 12.24
C ARG A 46 -15.81 13.36 11.25
N LEU A 47 -15.25 12.18 11.21
CA LEU A 47 -14.38 11.71 10.15
C LEU A 47 -15.23 10.96 9.12
N ILE A 48 -15.13 11.38 7.87
CA ILE A 48 -15.89 10.81 6.76
C ILE A 48 -14.91 10.20 5.77
N TYR A 49 -15.12 8.94 5.46
CA TYR A 49 -14.48 8.24 4.37
C TYR A 49 -15.50 8.02 3.26
N TYR A 50 -15.15 8.38 2.04
CA TYR A 50 -15.96 7.99 0.89
C TYR A 50 -15.10 7.54 -0.28
N ALA A 51 -15.64 6.64 -1.06
CA ALA A 51 -14.98 6.06 -2.21
C ALA A 51 -15.94 5.92 -3.37
N THR A 52 -15.43 6.21 -4.56
CA THR A 52 -16.18 6.08 -5.80
C THR A 52 -15.58 4.99 -6.63
N PHE A 53 -16.39 4.00 -6.96
CA PHE A 53 -16.01 2.87 -7.77
C PHE A 53 -16.57 3.04 -9.17
N ARG A 54 -15.74 2.71 -10.16
CA ARG A 54 -16.13 2.66 -11.56
C ARG A 54 -16.06 1.23 -12.02
N ASP A 55 -17.21 0.66 -12.35
CA ASP A 55 -17.31 -0.55 -13.12
C ASP A 55 -17.81 -0.22 -14.54
N LYS A 56 -17.63 -1.14 -15.50
CA LYS A 56 -18.06 -0.96 -16.89
C LYS A 56 -19.56 -0.71 -17.03
N LEU A 57 -20.35 -1.12 -16.04
CA LEU A 57 -21.81 -1.12 -16.06
C LEU A 57 -22.45 -0.17 -15.04
N SER A 58 -21.72 0.24 -14.00
CA SER A 58 -22.26 1.10 -12.95
C SER A 58 -21.17 1.89 -12.23
N ASN A 59 -21.56 3.07 -11.73
CA ASN A 59 -20.78 3.82 -10.76
C ASN A 59 -21.43 3.63 -9.39
N SER A 60 -20.64 3.35 -8.35
CA SER A 60 -21.14 3.26 -6.99
C SER A 60 -20.30 4.12 -6.05
N ILE A 61 -20.94 4.61 -4.99
CA ILE A 61 -20.30 5.42 -3.96
C ILE A 61 -20.48 4.66 -2.64
N ALA A 62 -19.37 4.39 -1.95
CA ALA A 62 -19.40 3.89 -0.58
C ALA A 62 -19.03 5.02 0.36
N VAL A 63 -19.78 5.14 1.45
CA VAL A 63 -19.58 6.15 2.48
C VAL A 63 -19.47 5.44 3.82
N ARG A 64 -18.53 5.88 4.64
CA ARG A 64 -18.42 5.51 6.05
C ARG A 64 -18.21 6.76 6.86
N GLU A 65 -18.92 6.85 7.96
CA GLU A 65 -18.87 8.00 8.87
C GLU A 65 -18.56 7.53 10.28
N CYS A 66 -17.76 8.31 11.00
CA CYS A 66 -17.41 8.04 12.38
C CYS A 66 -17.37 9.36 13.15
N SER A 67 -18.05 9.44 14.29
CA SER A 67 -17.94 10.60 15.17
C SER A 67 -16.47 10.80 15.55
N LEU A 68 -16.01 12.05 15.63
CA LEU A 68 -14.63 12.31 16.06
C LEU A 68 -14.33 11.72 17.44
N GLU A 69 -15.31 11.71 18.34
CA GLU A 69 -15.18 11.14 19.70
C GLU A 69 -14.89 9.64 19.67
N ASP A 70 -15.47 8.96 18.68
CA ASP A 70 -15.33 7.52 18.49
C ASP A 70 -14.02 7.16 17.77
N VAL A 71 -13.30 8.11 17.17
CA VAL A 71 -12.01 7.83 16.57
C VAL A 71 -11.01 7.47 17.68
N GLY A 72 -10.59 6.21 17.68
CA GLY A 72 -9.60 5.69 18.61
C GLY A 72 -8.19 5.93 18.09
N VAL A 73 -7.57 4.87 17.58
CA VAL A 73 -6.18 4.86 17.10
C VAL A 73 -6.13 4.97 15.58
N ILE A 74 -5.24 5.82 15.07
CA ILE A 74 -4.87 5.86 13.65
C ILE A 74 -3.49 5.20 13.54
N SER A 75 -3.45 3.99 12.99
CA SER A 75 -2.22 3.25 12.72
C SER A 75 -1.84 3.41 11.26
N SER A 76 -0.59 3.77 10.97
CA SER A 76 -0.11 3.89 9.61
C SER A 76 1.29 3.31 9.46
N GLU A 77 1.51 2.57 8.38
CA GLU A 77 2.79 1.99 8.01
C GLU A 77 3.11 2.40 6.57
N TYR A 78 4.26 3.04 6.36
CA TYR A 78 4.77 3.36 5.04
C TYR A 78 6.26 3.02 4.98
N GLY A 79 6.64 2.14 4.06
CA GLY A 79 8.03 1.69 4.00
C GLY A 79 8.34 0.81 2.80
N LYS A 80 9.56 0.27 2.77
CA LYS A 80 9.95 -0.78 1.82
C LYS A 80 9.95 -2.11 2.56
N ARG A 81 9.01 -3.00 2.22
CA ARG A 81 9.01 -4.36 2.73
C ARG A 81 9.59 -5.29 1.68
N THR A 82 10.36 -6.26 2.14
CA THR A 82 10.92 -7.27 1.24
C THR A 82 9.94 -8.42 1.15
N ASN A 83 9.57 -8.82 -0.07
CA ASN A 83 8.80 -10.04 -0.27
C ASN A 83 9.67 -11.24 0.13
N LYS A 84 9.32 -11.89 1.24
CA LYS A 84 10.09 -13.01 1.81
C LYS A 84 10.24 -14.14 0.79
N LEU A 85 9.17 -14.50 0.09
CA LEU A 85 9.19 -15.59 -0.89
C LEU A 85 10.07 -15.26 -2.09
N GLN A 86 9.92 -14.07 -2.68
CA GLN A 86 10.76 -13.63 -3.79
C GLN A 86 12.24 -13.53 -3.38
N LYS A 87 12.52 -13.04 -2.17
CA LYS A 87 13.88 -13.00 -1.62
C LYS A 87 14.46 -14.40 -1.46
N THR A 88 13.70 -15.35 -0.90
CA THR A 88 14.15 -16.73 -0.72
C THR A 88 14.46 -17.40 -2.05
N ILE A 89 13.57 -17.29 -3.04
CA ILE A 89 13.81 -17.85 -4.38
C ILE A 89 15.05 -17.22 -5.02
N GLY A 90 15.16 -15.89 -4.98
CA GLY A 90 16.33 -15.20 -5.52
C GLY A 90 17.63 -15.62 -4.83
N PHE A 91 17.58 -15.84 -3.51
CA PHE A 91 18.73 -16.29 -2.73
C PHE A 91 19.16 -17.72 -3.07
N ILE A 92 18.21 -18.63 -3.31
CA ILE A 92 18.52 -20.00 -3.75
C ILE A 92 19.19 -19.97 -5.13
N ILE A 93 18.64 -19.20 -6.07
CA ILE A 93 19.22 -19.06 -7.43
C ILE A 93 20.63 -18.46 -7.35
N PHE A 94 20.82 -17.45 -6.49
CA PHE A 94 22.12 -16.83 -6.23
C PHE A 94 23.14 -17.84 -5.71
N LEU A 95 22.78 -18.67 -4.73
CA LEU A 95 23.68 -19.69 -4.17
C LEU A 95 24.03 -20.78 -5.19
N LEU A 96 23.06 -21.22 -5.99
CA LEU A 96 23.30 -22.18 -7.07
C LEU A 96 24.26 -21.61 -8.12
N GLY A 97 24.05 -20.36 -8.53
CA GLY A 97 24.96 -19.66 -9.44
C GLY A 97 26.37 -19.54 -8.86
N LEU A 98 26.48 -19.15 -7.58
CA LEU A 98 27.77 -19.04 -6.89
C LEU A 98 28.50 -20.39 -6.83
N ALA A 99 27.82 -21.48 -6.51
CA ALA A 99 28.40 -22.82 -6.47
C ALA A 99 28.94 -23.25 -7.85
N LEU A 100 28.18 -22.99 -8.93
CA LEU A 100 28.61 -23.27 -10.29
C LEU A 100 29.80 -22.42 -10.73
N VAL A 101 29.85 -21.13 -10.35
CA VAL A 101 31.01 -20.26 -10.60
C VAL A 101 32.25 -20.80 -9.88
N LEU A 102 32.13 -21.17 -8.61
CA LEU A 102 33.26 -21.74 -7.85
C LEU A 102 33.74 -23.07 -8.47
N TYR A 103 32.82 -23.91 -8.92
CA TYR A 103 33.14 -25.14 -9.65
C TYR A 103 33.88 -24.82 -10.96
N GLY A 104 33.39 -23.87 -11.74
CA GLY A 104 34.04 -23.45 -13.00
C GLY A 104 35.44 -22.84 -12.78
N ILE A 105 35.60 -22.03 -11.73
CA ILE A 105 36.91 -21.46 -11.34
C ILE A 105 37.90 -22.57 -10.97
N SER A 106 37.44 -23.63 -10.31
CA SER A 106 38.30 -24.75 -9.92
C SER A 106 38.98 -25.43 -11.10
N ASN A 107 38.43 -25.33 -12.32
CA ASN A 107 39.08 -25.82 -13.54
C ASN A 107 40.39 -25.10 -13.88
N PHE A 108 40.52 -23.83 -13.51
CA PHE A 108 41.76 -23.07 -13.74
C PHE A 108 42.87 -23.47 -12.77
N VAL A 109 42.51 -24.03 -11.60
CA VAL A 109 43.44 -24.50 -10.57
C VAL A 109 43.77 -25.98 -10.77
N ILE A 110 42.73 -26.79 -10.98
CA ILE A 110 42.79 -28.24 -11.16
C ILE A 110 42.46 -28.48 -12.63
N LYS A 111 43.47 -28.55 -13.51
CA LYS A 111 43.33 -28.58 -14.99
C LYS A 111 42.65 -29.84 -15.59
N LYS A 112 41.64 -30.40 -14.95
CA LYS A 112 40.89 -31.60 -15.36
C LYS A 112 39.42 -31.59 -14.89
N VAL A 113 38.82 -30.42 -14.68
CA VAL A 113 37.41 -30.35 -14.26
C VAL A 113 36.52 -30.40 -15.52
N PRO A 114 35.69 -31.44 -15.70
CA PRO A 114 34.81 -31.53 -16.84
C PRO A 114 33.79 -30.38 -16.83
N TYR A 115 33.50 -29.81 -18.00
CA TYR A 115 32.53 -28.72 -18.18
C TYR A 115 32.82 -27.43 -17.40
N GLY A 116 34.08 -27.17 -17.04
CA GLY A 116 34.43 -26.03 -16.20
C GLY A 116 34.09 -24.66 -16.81
N LEU A 117 34.23 -24.50 -18.13
CA LEU A 117 33.92 -23.25 -18.82
C LEU A 117 32.41 -23.02 -18.91
N GLU A 118 31.66 -24.06 -19.23
CA GLU A 118 30.20 -24.06 -19.32
C GLU A 118 29.58 -23.80 -17.94
N ALA A 119 30.11 -24.42 -16.88
CA ALA A 119 29.70 -24.18 -15.50
C ALA A 119 29.97 -22.74 -15.06
N LEU A 120 31.09 -22.14 -15.49
CA LEU A 120 31.39 -20.74 -15.18
C LEU A 120 30.41 -19.78 -15.86
N ILE A 121 30.10 -20.01 -17.14
CA ILE A 121 29.14 -19.18 -17.89
C ILE A 121 27.73 -19.33 -17.31
N ALA A 122 27.24 -20.56 -17.16
CA ALA A 122 25.91 -20.84 -16.62
C ALA A 122 25.79 -20.33 -15.17
N GLY A 123 26.81 -20.58 -14.35
CA GLY A 123 26.89 -20.10 -12.97
C GLY A 123 26.85 -18.58 -12.89
N GLY A 124 27.58 -17.88 -13.76
CA GLY A 124 27.56 -16.41 -13.84
C GLY A 124 26.18 -15.87 -14.17
N VAL A 125 25.47 -16.48 -15.12
CA VAL A 125 24.09 -16.10 -15.46
C VAL A 125 23.15 -16.30 -14.28
N PHE A 126 23.18 -17.46 -13.63
CA PHE A 126 22.34 -17.74 -12.45
C PHE A 126 22.68 -16.81 -11.27
N PHE A 127 23.97 -16.53 -11.05
CA PHE A 127 24.42 -15.62 -10.01
C PHE A 127 23.84 -14.21 -10.21
N LEU A 128 23.97 -13.66 -11.43
CA LEU A 128 23.44 -12.35 -11.77
C LEU A 128 21.91 -12.31 -11.70
N ALA A 129 21.24 -13.34 -12.23
CA ALA A 129 19.78 -13.44 -12.17
C ALA A 129 19.28 -13.49 -10.71
N GLY A 130 19.90 -14.32 -9.87
CA GLY A 130 19.59 -14.41 -8.44
C GLY A 130 19.79 -13.07 -7.72
N LEU A 131 20.91 -12.39 -8.01
CA LEU A 131 21.20 -11.08 -7.45
C LEU A 131 20.13 -10.04 -7.84
N ILE A 132 19.75 -9.99 -9.12
CA ILE A 132 18.69 -9.09 -9.61
C ILE A 132 17.36 -9.38 -8.90
N VAL A 133 16.97 -10.66 -8.76
CA VAL A 133 15.74 -11.04 -8.06
C VAL A 133 15.77 -10.62 -6.59
N VAL A 134 16.90 -10.79 -5.90
CA VAL A 134 17.08 -10.36 -4.50
C VAL A 134 16.99 -8.83 -4.38
N VAL A 135 17.66 -8.08 -5.25
CA VAL A 135 17.65 -6.62 -5.20
C VAL A 135 16.26 -6.05 -5.51
N THR A 136 15.55 -6.62 -6.48
CA THR A 136 14.20 -6.22 -6.89
C THR A 136 13.09 -6.72 -5.96
N SER A 137 13.41 -7.55 -4.97
CA SER A 137 12.43 -8.08 -3.99
C SER A 137 11.87 -7.02 -3.02
N LYS A 138 12.51 -5.84 -2.95
CA LYS A 138 12.06 -4.71 -2.13
C LYS A 138 10.89 -3.99 -2.82
N ARG A 139 9.71 -4.06 -2.22
CA ARG A 139 8.51 -3.35 -2.70
C ARG A 139 8.10 -2.28 -1.70
N LYS A 140 7.50 -1.19 -2.19
CA LYS A 140 6.87 -0.20 -1.32
C LYS A 140 5.61 -0.81 -0.74
N MET A 141 5.46 -0.76 0.57
CA MET A 141 4.29 -1.20 1.30
C MET A 141 3.65 0.00 2.00
N PHE A 142 2.33 0.01 2.00
CA PHE A 142 1.50 0.97 2.69
C PHE A 142 0.36 0.25 3.40
N SER A 143 0.09 0.67 4.63
CA SER A 143 -1.09 0.28 5.41
C SER A 143 -1.58 1.49 6.20
N LEU A 144 -2.89 1.72 6.22
CA LEU A 144 -3.54 2.69 7.09
C LEU A 144 -4.76 2.02 7.71
N GLU A 145 -4.86 2.06 9.02
CA GLU A 145 -5.97 1.49 9.77
C GLU A 145 -6.47 2.55 10.75
N VAL A 146 -7.73 2.92 10.62
CA VAL A 146 -8.42 3.82 11.55
C VAL A 146 -9.34 2.97 12.41
N PHE A 147 -9.03 2.89 13.69
CA PHE A 147 -9.81 2.15 14.67
C PHE A 147 -10.82 3.07 15.35
N THR A 148 -11.98 2.54 15.70
CA THR A 148 -12.93 3.26 16.57
C THR A 148 -12.88 2.70 17.99
N ASN A 149 -13.30 3.51 18.96
CA ASN A 149 -13.48 3.11 20.35
C ASN A 149 -14.82 2.36 20.56
N THR A 150 -15.61 2.15 19.51
CA THR A 150 -16.91 1.46 19.57
C THR A 150 -16.75 -0.05 19.35
N SER A 151 -17.85 -0.80 19.45
CA SER A 151 -17.88 -2.24 19.13
C SER A 151 -17.47 -2.55 17.69
N GLN A 152 -17.52 -1.56 16.78
CA GLN A 152 -16.95 -1.66 15.44
C GLN A 152 -15.47 -1.30 15.48
N SER A 153 -14.61 -2.28 15.68
CA SER A 153 -13.17 -2.02 15.88
C SER A 153 -12.48 -1.33 14.71
N ASN A 154 -12.98 -1.45 13.47
CA ASN A 154 -12.31 -0.94 12.28
C ASN A 154 -13.22 -0.02 11.44
N PHE A 155 -12.90 1.27 11.40
CA PHE A 155 -13.58 2.26 10.56
C PHE A 155 -13.19 2.08 9.10
N VAL A 156 -11.89 2.17 8.81
CA VAL A 156 -11.31 2.03 7.47
C VAL A 156 -9.94 1.38 7.57
N SER A 157 -9.71 0.37 6.73
CA SER A 157 -8.38 -0.22 6.53
C SER A 157 -8.00 -0.14 5.06
N LEU A 158 -6.91 0.56 4.75
CA LEU A 158 -6.33 0.68 3.42
C LEU A 158 -5.00 -0.08 3.38
N THR A 159 -4.73 -0.79 2.29
CA THR A 159 -3.45 -1.51 2.11
C THR A 159 -2.99 -1.46 0.66
N SER A 160 -1.68 -1.42 0.42
CA SER A 160 -1.13 -1.50 -0.94
C SER A 160 -0.70 -2.90 -1.36
N ASP A 161 -0.81 -3.89 -0.48
CA ASP A 161 -0.19 -5.18 -0.71
C ASP A 161 -1.11 -6.16 -1.46
N HIS A 162 -0.49 -7.00 -2.29
CA HIS A 162 -1.13 -8.15 -2.95
C HIS A 162 -1.15 -9.38 -2.04
N PHE A 163 -0.38 -9.36 -0.95
CA PHE A 163 -0.38 -10.43 0.03
C PHE A 163 -1.56 -10.27 0.97
N GLN A 164 -2.49 -11.21 0.82
CA GLN A 164 -3.70 -11.36 1.62
C GLN A 164 -3.36 -11.34 3.11
N SER A 165 -3.63 -10.23 3.79
CA SER A 165 -4.00 -10.32 5.19
C SER A 165 -5.42 -10.92 5.22
N PRO A 166 -5.70 -11.98 6.01
CA PRO A 166 -6.98 -12.69 5.98
C PRO A 166 -8.19 -11.86 6.45
N SER A 167 -7.99 -10.61 6.85
CA SER A 167 -9.07 -9.77 7.34
C SER A 167 -9.94 -9.26 6.18
N ARG A 168 -11.16 -9.81 6.07
CA ARG A 168 -12.26 -9.22 5.29
C ARG A 168 -12.37 -7.72 5.63
N GLY A 169 -12.41 -6.85 4.62
CA GLY A 169 -12.68 -5.41 4.79
C GLY A 169 -11.52 -4.43 4.54
N ARG A 170 -10.36 -4.88 4.02
CA ARG A 170 -9.28 -3.97 3.59
C ARG A 170 -9.47 -3.50 2.15
N ILE A 171 -9.32 -2.20 1.92
CA ILE A 171 -9.45 -1.56 0.62
C ILE A 171 -8.05 -1.46 0.00
N LYS A 172 -7.86 -2.09 -1.16
CA LYS A 172 -6.57 -2.09 -1.85
C LYS A 172 -6.35 -0.75 -2.54
N ILE A 173 -5.26 -0.07 -2.22
CA ILE A 173 -4.91 1.21 -2.82
C ILE A 173 -3.54 1.18 -3.49
N LYS A 174 -3.34 2.05 -4.48
CA LYS A 174 -2.03 2.34 -5.05
C LYS A 174 -1.51 3.64 -4.42
N PRO A 175 -0.50 3.58 -3.54
CA PRO A 175 -0.01 4.77 -2.85
C PRO A 175 0.61 5.74 -3.85
N ASN A 176 0.23 7.01 -3.74
CA ASN A 176 0.82 8.11 -4.49
C ASN A 176 1.37 9.18 -3.53
N ARG A 177 1.86 10.30 -4.09
CA ARG A 177 2.40 11.40 -3.29
C ARG A 177 1.35 12.00 -2.35
N GLU A 178 0.10 12.10 -2.79
CA GLU A 178 -1.02 12.64 -2.01
C GLU A 178 -1.35 11.73 -0.82
N THR A 179 -1.35 10.41 -1.03
CA THR A 179 -1.50 9.41 0.04
C THR A 179 -0.45 9.63 1.13
N GLY A 180 0.80 9.91 0.74
CA GLY A 180 1.90 10.19 1.67
C GLY A 180 1.69 11.46 2.50
N SER A 181 1.21 12.54 1.88
CA SER A 181 0.87 13.79 2.57
C SER A 181 -0.32 13.60 3.52
N MET A 182 -1.35 12.89 3.05
CA MET A 182 -2.53 12.56 3.83
C MET A 182 -2.16 11.84 5.13
N ILE A 183 -1.35 10.78 5.09
CA ILE A 183 -0.99 10.03 6.31
C ILE A 183 -0.31 10.91 7.36
N LYS A 184 0.63 11.75 6.91
CA LYS A 184 1.38 12.65 7.80
C LYS A 184 0.47 13.70 8.43
N ALA A 185 -0.57 14.10 7.72
CA ALA A 185 -1.48 15.16 8.13
C ALA A 185 -2.71 14.63 8.88
N LEU A 186 -3.24 13.44 8.54
CA LEU A 186 -4.52 12.93 9.00
C LEU A 186 -4.62 12.93 10.53
N GLY A 187 -3.58 12.41 11.20
CA GLY A 187 -3.53 12.40 12.66
C GLY A 187 -3.54 13.80 13.27
N LYS A 188 -2.80 14.75 12.67
CA LYS A 188 -2.78 16.16 13.09
C LYS A 188 -4.18 16.78 12.99
N TYR A 189 -4.83 16.66 11.83
CA TYR A 189 -6.15 17.27 11.61
C TYR A 189 -7.24 16.63 12.47
N VAL A 190 -7.19 15.31 12.73
CA VAL A 190 -8.13 14.65 13.64
C VAL A 190 -7.96 15.17 15.08
N LEU A 191 -6.72 15.35 15.54
CA LEU A 191 -6.45 15.90 16.88
C LEU A 191 -6.87 17.37 16.99
N GLU A 192 -6.59 18.19 15.98
CA GLU A 192 -7.03 19.59 15.94
C GLU A 192 -8.57 19.70 15.93
N ALA A 193 -9.25 18.84 15.17
CA ALA A 193 -10.71 18.82 15.13
C ALA A 193 -11.31 18.43 16.49
N LYS A 194 -10.71 17.47 17.20
CA LYS A 194 -11.10 17.12 18.57
C LYS A 194 -10.89 18.28 19.55
N ALA A 195 -9.79 19.01 19.42
CA ALA A 195 -9.47 20.13 20.31
C ALA A 195 -10.43 21.33 20.16
N ARG A 196 -10.87 21.64 18.92
CA ARG A 196 -11.78 22.77 18.62
C ARG A 196 -13.22 22.58 19.08
N LYS A 197 -13.57 21.39 19.58
CA LYS A 197 -14.91 21.08 20.09
C LYS A 197 -15.11 21.60 21.52
N TYR A 198 -14.03 21.98 22.20
CA TYR A 198 -13.98 22.64 23.51
C TYR A 198 -13.54 24.10 23.34
#